data_AF-A0A1J5IZD9-F1
#
_entry.id   AF-A0A1J5IZD9-F1
#
_cell.length_a   1.000
_cell.length_b   1.000
_cell.length_c   1.000
_cell.angle_alpha   90.00
_cell.angle_beta   90.00
_cell.angle_gamma   90.00
#
_symmetry.space_group_name_H-M   'P 1'
#
loop_
_entity.id
_entity.type
_entity.pdbx_description
1 polymer ?
#
loop_
_entity_poly.entity_id
_entity_poly.type
_entity_poly.pdbx_seq_one_letter_code
_entity_poly.pdbx_strand_id
1 'polypeptide(L)' 'MRMRRQNMPDNQPTFYLYCEACDFQQDVAQILPRTPFATAEELRKEVHRFHCSVCGATHIVIREDTGRA' A
#
# COMPACT_ATOMS: atom_id res chain seq x y z
N MET A 1 18.13 12.36 31.41
CA MET A 1 18.58 11.08 30.82
C MET A 1 17.61 10.67 29.71
N ARG A 2 18.10 10.75 28.46
CA ARG A 2 17.64 10.12 27.20
C ARG A 2 16.21 9.58 27.14
N MET A 3 15.24 10.44 26.78
CA MET A 3 14.03 9.95 26.10
C MET A 3 14.43 9.61 24.66
N ARG A 4 14.14 8.36 24.29
CA ARG A 4 14.54 7.70 23.05
C ARG A 4 13.90 8.43 21.86
N ARG A 5 14.74 8.80 20.89
CA ARG A 5 14.34 9.21 19.54
C ARG A 5 13.35 8.17 18.99
N GLN A 6 12.09 8.54 18.83
CA GLN A 6 11.23 7.86 17.84
C GLN A 6 11.53 8.52 16.51
N ASN A 7 12.40 7.82 15.80
CA ASN A 7 12.90 8.09 14.47
C ASN A 7 11.71 8.18 13.50
N MET A 8 11.47 9.36 12.93
CA MET A 8 10.70 9.49 11.69
C MET A 8 11.19 8.46 10.66
N PRO A 9 10.28 7.88 9.87
CA PRO A 9 10.56 7.82 8.45
C PRO A 9 9.30 8.15 7.65
N ASP A 10 8.60 9.23 7.98
CA ASP A 10 7.33 9.57 7.30
C ASP A 10 7.58 10.34 6.00
N ASN A 11 8.33 9.71 5.11
CA ASN A 11 8.49 10.15 3.74
C ASN A 11 8.48 8.95 2.77
N GLN A 12 8.13 7.76 3.27
CA GLN A 12 7.95 6.59 2.44
C GLN A 12 6.52 6.61 1.87
N PRO A 13 6.36 6.47 0.54
CA PRO A 13 5.06 6.42 -0.07
C PRO A 13 4.26 5.25 0.51
N THR A 14 3.06 5.54 1.01
CA THR A 14 2.14 4.49 1.45
C THR A 14 1.27 4.08 0.28
N PHE A 15 1.15 2.78 0.03
CA PHE A 15 0.38 2.26 -1.08
C PHE A 15 -0.87 1.55 -0.56
N TYR A 16 -2.00 1.83 -1.20
CA TYR A 16 -3.29 1.24 -0.90
C TYR A 16 -3.83 0.52 -2.13
N LEU A 17 -4.38 -0.67 -1.91
CA LEU A 17 -5.17 -1.43 -2.86
C LEU A 17 -6.65 -1.10 -2.66
N TYR A 18 -7.25 -0.49 -3.65
CA TYR A 18 -8.67 -0.18 -3.67
C TYR A 18 -9.42 -1.13 -4.61
N CYS A 19 -10.49 -1.74 -4.15
CA CYS A 19 -11.34 -2.60 -4.96
C CYS A 19 -12.59 -1.84 -5.40
N GLU A 20 -12.76 -1.64 -6.71
CA GLU A 20 -13.93 -0.95 -7.27
C GLU A 20 -15.23 -1.77 -7.20
N ALA A 21 -15.13 -3.08 -6.97
CA ALA A 21 -16.31 -3.96 -6.95
C ALA A 21 -17.05 -3.97 -5.60
N CYS A 22 -16.37 -3.62 -4.51
CA CYS A 22 -16.93 -3.68 -3.16
C CYS A 22 -16.49 -2.51 -2.26
N ASP A 23 -15.90 -1.48 -2.85
CA ASP A 23 -15.36 -0.29 -2.18
C ASP A 23 -14.38 -0.60 -1.03
N PHE A 24 -13.75 -1.78 -1.06
CA PHE A 24 -12.82 -2.21 -0.02
C PHE A 24 -11.41 -1.63 -0.27
N GLN A 25 -10.83 -1.04 0.76
CA GLN A 25 -9.45 -0.52 0.74
C GLN A 25 -8.56 -1.32 1.69
N GLN A 26 -7.40 -1.75 1.19
CA GLN A 26 -6.41 -2.50 1.96
C GLN A 26 -5.03 -1.88 1.81
N ASP A 27 -4.31 -1.78 2.92
CA ASP A 27 -2.94 -1.28 2.94
C ASP A 27 -1.95 -2.33 2.39
N VAL A 28 -1.08 -1.94 1.46
CA VAL A 28 -0.14 -2.86 0.81
C VAL A 28 0.91 -3.37 1.79
N ALA A 29 1.32 -2.57 2.78
CA ALA A 29 2.30 -2.99 3.78
C ALA A 29 1.73 -4.09 4.69
N GLN A 30 0.41 -4.20 4.83
CA GLN A 30 -0.24 -5.33 5.53
C GLN A 30 -0.16 -6.64 4.73
N ILE A 31 -0.21 -6.55 3.40
CA ILE A 31 -0.24 -7.73 2.50
C ILE A 31 1.19 -8.19 2.18
N LEU A 32 2.07 -7.24 1.92
CA LEU A 32 3.45 -7.45 1.52
C LEU A 32 4.41 -6.70 2.47
N PRO A 33 4.43 -7.05 3.76
CA PRO A 33 5.26 -6.37 4.77
C PRO A 33 6.77 -6.50 4.51
N ARG A 34 7.18 -7.44 3.63
CA ARG A 34 8.58 -7.71 3.30
C ARG A 34 9.01 -7.18 1.94
N THR A 35 8.09 -6.61 1.16
CA THR A 35 8.37 -6.09 -0.17
C THR A 35 8.25 -4.57 -0.13
N PRO A 36 9.34 -3.83 0.14
CA PRO A 36 9.31 -2.38 0.05
C PRO A 36 9.20 -1.99 -1.42
N PHE A 37 8.07 -1.40 -1.80
CA PHE A 37 7.90 -0.83 -3.14
C PHE A 37 8.48 0.58 -3.14
N ALA A 38 9.33 0.87 -4.12
CA ALA A 38 9.91 2.20 -4.28
C ALA A 38 8.92 3.19 -4.92
N THR A 39 8.01 2.70 -5.79
CA THR A 39 7.04 3.50 -6.55
C THR A 39 5.75 2.73 -6.83
N ALA A 40 4.65 3.46 -7.08
CA ALA A 40 3.37 2.85 -7.46
C ALA A 40 3.44 2.05 -8.76
N GLU A 41 4.35 2.39 -9.68
CA GLU A 41 4.51 1.73 -10.97
C GLU A 41 5.02 0.29 -10.82
N GLU A 42 5.96 0.05 -9.91
CA GLU A 42 6.44 -1.29 -9.60
C GLU A 42 5.33 -2.15 -9.01
N LEU A 43 4.50 -1.57 -8.14
CA LEU A 43 3.34 -2.25 -7.59
C LEU A 43 2.29 -2.55 -8.67
N ARG A 44 2.11 -1.65 -9.65
CA ARG A 44 1.20 -1.85 -10.78
C ARG A 44 1.60 -3.00 -11.67
N LYS A 45 2.90 -3.28 -11.84
CA LYS A 45 3.36 -4.47 -12.58
C LYS A 45 2.89 -5.76 -11.91
N GLU A 46 2.86 -5.78 -10.59
CA GLU A 46 2.39 -6.92 -9.79
C GLU A 46 0.89 -6.89 -9.52
N VAL A 47 0.14 -5.89 -10.02
CA VAL A 47 -1.29 -5.70 -9.66
C VAL A 47 -2.17 -6.90 -10.01
N HIS A 48 -1.82 -7.58 -11.10
CA HIS A 48 -2.50 -8.78 -11.59
C HIS A 48 -2.44 -9.95 -10.58
N ARG A 49 -1.52 -9.91 -9.61
CA ARG A 49 -1.41 -10.91 -8.54
C ARG A 49 -2.33 -10.59 -7.36
N PHE A 50 -2.80 -9.35 -7.24
CA PHE A 50 -3.70 -8.96 -6.17
C PHE A 50 -5.15 -9.23 -6.58
N HIS A 51 -5.88 -9.79 -5.63
CA HIS A 51 -7.32 -9.96 -5.69
C HIS A 51 -7.89 -9.43 -4.38
N CYS A 52 -9.12 -8.92 -4.44
CA CYS A 52 -9.78 -8.44 -3.25
C CYS A 52 -10.00 -9.62 -2.30
N SER A 53 -9.49 -9.54 -1.07
CA SER A 53 -9.69 -10.58 -0.06
C SER A 53 -11.14 -10.69 0.42
N VAL A 54 -11.98 -9.69 0.12
CA VAL A 54 -13.41 -9.65 0.49
C VAL A 54 -14.28 -10.28 -0.58
N CYS A 55 -14.20 -9.80 -1.82
CA CYS A 55 -15.10 -10.24 -2.91
C CYS A 55 -14.42 -11.11 -3.97
N GLY A 56 -13.11 -11.28 -3.93
CA GLY A 56 -12.34 -12.05 -4.92
C GLY A 56 -12.12 -11.34 -6.25
N ALA A 57 -12.56 -10.08 -6.41
CA ALA A 57 -12.38 -9.33 -7.65
C ALA A 57 -10.90 -9.07 -7.94
N THR A 58 -10.50 -9.23 -9.21
CA THR A 58 -9.14 -8.95 -9.70
C THR A 58 -8.96 -7.49 -10.14
N HIS A 59 -10.06 -6.73 -10.19
CA HIS A 59 -10.03 -5.30 -10.50
C HIS A 59 -9.65 -4.51 -9.24
N ILE A 60 -8.34 -4.30 -9.07
CA ILE A 60 -7.73 -3.56 -7.97
C ILE A 60 -7.03 -2.33 -8.51
N VAL A 61 -7.37 -1.16 -7.96
CA VAL A 61 -6.77 0.13 -8.26
C VAL A 61 -5.74 0.44 -7.18
N ILE A 62 -4.51 0.72 -7.58
CA ILE A 62 -3.45 1.14 -6.67
C ILE A 62 -3.52 2.66 -6.48
N ARG A 63 -3.65 3.10 -5.23
CA ARG A 63 -3.51 4.50 -4.83
C ARG A 63 -2.21 4.67 -4.06
N GLU A 64 -1.43 5.65 -4.47
CA GLU A 64 -0.24 6.09 -3.74
C GLU A 64 -0.64 7.31 -2.91
N ASP A 65 -0.41 7.22 -1.60
CA ASP A 65 -0.40 8.37 -0.72
C ASP A 65 1.07 8.70 -0.45
N THR A 66 1.60 9.60 -1.27
CA THR A 66 2.84 10.30 -0.97
C THR A 66 2.47 11.37 0.04
N GLY A 67 2.42 11.02 1.33
CA GLY A 67 2.10 11.93 2.44
C GLY A 67 2.79 13.28 2.25
N ARG A 68 2.05 14.22 1.65
CA ARG A 68 2.59 15.50 1.20
C ARG A 68 2.14 16.54 2.20
N ALA A 69 3.13 16.97 2.98
CA ALA A 69 3.30 18.25 3.67
C ALA A 69 2.25 19.34 3.40
#